data_AF-A0A440V5H9-F1
#
_entry.id   AF-A0A440V5H9-F1
#
_cell.length_a   1.000
_cell.length_b   1.000
_cell.length_c   1.000
_cell.angle_alpha   90.00
_cell.angle_beta   90.00
_cell.angle_gamma   90.00
#
_symmetry.space_group_name_H-M   'P 1'
#
loop_
_entity.id
_entity.type
_entity.pdbx_description
1 polymer ?
#
loop_
_entity_poly.entity_id
_entity_poly.type
_entity_poly.pdbx_seq_one_letter_code
_entity_poly.pdbx_strand_id
1 'polypeptide(L)'
;MGEMAEFRLEIGSETGCQTCGASIPLSAETCPGCLAPALHRLTFEEFFVELEQGRMLDARPGGLVIGRSGPDDDIPMYQHFGKGIFEVVGLMQGGEFIVSKFATEKHRAWLEGINQEKGECSGDLALKYSPVTSTINTNLLPQWGGLWISYQFVVNRFATAKWLDELEWLNATANADSVAGKFSR
;
A
#
# COMPACT_ATOMS: atom_id res chain seq x y z
N MET A 1 -20.65 -38.13 -5.22
CA MET A 1 -19.34 -37.89 -4.58
C MET A 1 -18.68 -36.78 -5.38
N GLY A 2 -18.73 -35.55 -4.88
CA GLY A 2 -18.11 -34.41 -5.56
C GLY A 2 -16.61 -34.42 -5.31
N GLU A 3 -15.82 -34.28 -6.37
CA GLU A 3 -14.38 -34.01 -6.26
C GLU A 3 -14.18 -32.79 -5.36
N MET A 4 -13.47 -32.99 -4.25
CA MET A 4 -12.85 -31.89 -3.52
C MET A 4 -11.75 -31.36 -4.44
N ALA A 5 -12.01 -30.26 -5.14
CA ALA A 5 -10.98 -29.54 -5.86
C ALA A 5 -9.86 -29.20 -4.88
N GLU A 6 -8.73 -29.89 -5.00
CA GLU A 6 -7.53 -29.63 -4.24
C GLU A 6 -7.10 -28.19 -4.58
N PHE A 7 -7.29 -27.27 -3.64
CA PHE A 7 -6.86 -25.88 -3.80
C PHE A 7 -5.33 -25.85 -3.77
N ARG A 8 -4.71 -26.02 -4.95
CA ARG A 8 -3.28 -25.85 -5.11
C ARG A 8 -3.00 -24.37 -5.32
N LEU A 9 -2.36 -23.75 -4.33
CA LEU A 9 -1.75 -22.44 -4.53
C LEU A 9 -0.63 -22.63 -5.58
N GLU A 10 -0.78 -22.05 -6.77
CA GLU A 10 0.34 -21.94 -7.69
C GLU A 10 1.34 -20.94 -7.09
N ILE A 11 2.42 -21.44 -6.49
CA ILE A 11 3.50 -20.61 -5.97
C ILE A 11 4.50 -20.36 -7.09
N GLY A 12 4.74 -19.09 -7.40
CA GLY A 12 5.68 -18.67 -8.42
C GLY A 12 7.11 -18.80 -7.91
N SER A 13 8.03 -19.21 -8.79
CA SER A 13 9.46 -19.28 -8.50
C SER A 13 10.24 -18.08 -9.03
N GLU A 14 9.56 -17.16 -9.73
CA GLU A 14 10.17 -16.03 -10.43
C GLU A 14 9.21 -14.84 -10.54
N THR A 15 9.79 -13.65 -10.73
CA THR A 15 9.06 -12.40 -11.03
C THR A 15 9.69 -11.66 -12.22
N GLY A 16 9.01 -10.68 -12.79
CA GLY A 16 9.50 -9.95 -13.95
C GLY A 16 10.42 -8.79 -13.56
N CYS A 17 11.54 -8.62 -14.28
CA CYS A 17 12.38 -7.44 -14.13
C CYS A 17 11.67 -6.18 -14.65
N GLN A 18 11.54 -5.14 -13.82
CA GLN A 18 10.95 -3.87 -14.24
C GLN A 18 11.79 -3.11 -15.28
N THR A 19 13.08 -3.41 -15.39
CA THR A 19 13.98 -2.74 -16.35
C THR A 19 13.99 -3.39 -17.73
N CYS A 20 14.07 -4.73 -17.81
CA CYS A 20 14.24 -5.44 -19.08
C CYS A 20 13.19 -6.53 -19.36
N GLY A 21 12.25 -6.78 -18.44
CA GLY A 21 11.20 -7.78 -18.59
C GLY A 21 11.65 -9.24 -18.44
N ALA A 22 12.94 -9.51 -18.20
CA ALA A 22 13.43 -10.86 -17.98
C ALA A 22 12.91 -11.47 -16.67
N SER A 23 12.68 -12.79 -16.64
CA SER A 23 12.36 -13.50 -15.41
C SER A 23 13.53 -13.46 -14.42
N ILE A 24 13.23 -13.08 -13.18
CA ILE A 24 14.14 -13.04 -12.04
C ILE A 24 13.72 -14.13 -11.05
N PRO A 25 14.52 -15.20 -10.86
CA PRO A 25 14.26 -16.18 -9.81
C PRO A 25 14.13 -15.52 -8.44
N LEU A 26 13.28 -16.05 -7.56
CA LEU A 26 13.12 -15.52 -6.20
C LEU A 26 14.41 -15.57 -5.38
N SER A 27 15.28 -16.55 -5.64
CA SER A 27 16.58 -16.70 -5.00
C SER A 27 17.66 -15.74 -5.54
N ALA A 28 17.36 -14.97 -6.59
CA ALA A 28 18.33 -14.07 -7.22
C ALA A 28 18.19 -12.64 -6.66
N GLU A 29 19.32 -12.06 -6.26
CA GLU A 29 19.40 -10.68 -5.79
C GLU A 29 19.48 -9.66 -6.94
N THR A 30 19.81 -10.12 -8.15
CA THR A 30 19.92 -9.29 -9.35
C THR A 30 19.27 -9.95 -10.55
N CYS A 31 18.74 -9.15 -11.47
CA CYS A 31 18.20 -9.62 -12.73
C CYS A 31 19.30 -10.28 -13.58
N PRO A 32 19.12 -11.54 -14.05
CA PRO A 32 20.11 -12.19 -14.90
C PRO A 32 20.25 -11.53 -16.28
N GLY A 33 19.23 -10.82 -16.75
CA GLY A 33 19.22 -10.18 -18.07
C GLY A 33 19.90 -8.81 -18.12
N CYS A 34 19.83 -8.02 -17.05
CA CYS A 34 20.37 -6.65 -17.04
C CYS A 34 21.18 -6.28 -15.79
N LEU A 35 21.36 -7.21 -14.85
CA LEU A 35 22.08 -7.03 -13.58
C LEU A 35 21.48 -5.97 -12.63
N ALA A 36 20.31 -5.41 -12.96
CA ALA A 36 19.59 -4.52 -12.05
C ALA A 36 19.23 -5.26 -10.74
N PRO A 37 19.28 -4.59 -9.57
CA PRO A 37 18.84 -5.18 -8.31
C PRO A 37 17.41 -5.68 -8.42
N ALA A 38 17.16 -6.89 -7.88
CA ALA A 38 15.80 -7.37 -7.72
C ALA A 38 15.10 -6.52 -6.66
N LEU A 39 13.82 -6.22 -6.88
CA LEU A 39 13.00 -5.62 -5.83
C LEU A 39 12.93 -6.59 -4.65
N HIS A 40 12.69 -6.04 -3.47
CA HIS A 40 12.43 -6.87 -2.31
C HIS A 40 11.07 -7.57 -2.48
N ARG A 41 11.05 -8.88 -2.24
CA ARG A 41 9.95 -9.80 -2.55
C ARG A 41 9.72 -10.73 -1.39
N LEU A 42 8.46 -11.05 -1.13
CA LEU A 42 8.04 -12.02 -0.13
C LEU A 42 7.17 -13.07 -0.81
N THR A 43 7.41 -14.33 -0.48
CA THR A 43 6.47 -15.42 -0.78
C THR A 43 5.20 -15.28 0.04
N PHE A 44 4.19 -16.07 -0.30
CA PHE A 44 2.92 -16.10 0.40
C PHE A 44 3.13 -16.43 1.88
N GLU A 45 3.92 -17.46 2.17
CA GLU A 45 4.20 -17.89 3.54
C GLU A 45 4.93 -16.80 4.33
N GLU A 46 5.99 -16.22 3.76
CA GLU A 46 6.74 -15.13 4.41
C GLU A 46 5.84 -13.93 4.68
N PHE A 47 5.04 -13.51 3.70
CA PHE A 47 4.16 -12.35 3.85
C PHE A 47 3.16 -12.53 5.00
N PHE A 48 2.52 -13.69 5.12
CA PHE A 48 1.56 -13.94 6.19
C PHE A 48 2.24 -14.09 7.55
N VAL A 49 3.46 -14.61 7.61
CA VAL A 49 4.28 -14.61 8.84
C VAL A 49 4.59 -13.17 9.27
N GLU A 50 4.97 -12.28 8.34
CA GLU A 50 5.21 -10.86 8.62
C GLU A 50 3.93 -10.14 9.09
N LEU A 51 2.79 -10.48 8.51
CA LEU A 51 1.47 -9.94 8.88
C LEU A 51 1.06 -10.37 10.29
N GLU A 52 1.19 -11.65 10.63
CA GLU A 52 0.88 -12.19 11.96
C GLU A 52 1.78 -11.60 13.04
N GLN A 53 3.04 -11.30 12.70
CA GLN A 53 4.01 -10.71 13.62
C GLN A 53 3.89 -9.19 13.72
N GLY A 54 2.90 -8.58 13.06
CA GLY A 54 2.65 -7.14 13.10
C GLY A 54 3.72 -6.29 12.40
N ARG A 55 4.55 -6.91 11.55
CA ARG A 55 5.55 -6.22 10.74
C ARG A 55 5.01 -5.81 9.37
N MET A 56 3.89 -6.37 8.96
CA MET A 56 3.09 -5.89 7.85
C MET A 56 1.78 -5.30 8.38
N LEU A 57 1.40 -4.12 7.91
CA LEU A 57 0.12 -3.49 8.28
C LEU A 57 -0.83 -3.52 7.09
N ASP A 58 -2.08 -3.94 7.31
CA ASP A 58 -3.11 -3.88 6.27
C ASP A 58 -3.54 -2.43 6.02
N ALA A 59 -3.01 -1.85 4.94
CA ALA A 59 -3.30 -0.49 4.55
C ALA A 59 -4.40 -0.39 3.49
N ARG A 60 -4.98 -1.52 3.04
CA ARG A 60 -6.01 -1.58 1.98
C ARG A 60 -7.26 -0.73 2.23
N PRO A 61 -7.74 -0.55 3.49
CA PRO A 61 -8.86 0.34 3.78
C PRO A 61 -8.56 1.82 3.51
N GLY A 62 -7.29 2.19 3.36
CA GLY A 62 -6.83 3.57 3.29
C GLY A 62 -6.76 4.23 4.66
N GLY A 63 -6.06 5.37 4.73
CA GLY A 63 -5.82 6.08 5.97
C GLY A 63 -4.61 6.99 5.94
N LEU A 64 -4.48 7.79 6.98
CA LEU A 64 -3.31 8.63 7.20
C LEU A 64 -2.15 7.77 7.73
N VAL A 65 -1.00 7.84 7.09
CA VAL A 65 0.22 7.19 7.57
C VAL A 65 0.96 8.12 8.50
N ILE A 66 1.26 7.65 9.71
CA ILE A 66 2.02 8.40 10.72
C ILE A 66 3.28 7.64 11.11
N GLY A 67 4.34 8.40 11.42
CA GLY A 67 5.66 7.86 11.71
C GLY A 67 6.55 7.79 10.47
N ARG A 68 7.86 7.69 10.70
CA ARG A 68 8.88 7.57 9.65
C ARG A 68 8.76 8.65 8.55
N SER A 69 8.90 9.92 8.93
CA SER A 69 8.79 11.09 8.04
C SER A 69 10.14 11.60 7.51
N GLY A 70 11.23 10.89 7.83
CA GLY A 70 12.58 11.25 7.45
C GLY A 70 12.93 10.73 6.04
N PRO A 71 13.86 11.40 5.33
CA PRO A 71 14.29 11.00 3.98
C PRO A 71 15.00 9.64 3.95
N ASP A 72 15.49 9.15 5.08
CA ASP A 72 16.19 7.86 5.22
C ASP A 72 15.30 6.76 5.81
N ASP A 73 14.01 7.03 6.02
CA ASP A 73 13.09 6.16 6.76
C ASP A 73 11.81 5.85 5.97
N ASP A 74 11.96 5.62 4.67
CA ASP A 74 10.84 5.30 3.81
C ASP A 74 10.17 3.97 4.19
N ILE A 75 8.84 3.93 4.09
CA ILE A 75 8.00 2.78 4.41
C ILE A 75 7.71 2.01 3.12
N PRO A 76 8.14 0.74 3.01
CA PRO A 76 7.85 -0.08 1.82
C PRO A 76 6.36 -0.39 1.67
N MET A 77 5.87 -0.29 0.43
CA MET A 77 4.51 -0.70 0.06
C MET A 77 4.54 -2.01 -0.72
N TYR A 78 3.87 -3.03 -0.19
CA TYR A 78 3.80 -4.37 -0.77
C TYR A 78 2.49 -4.61 -1.50
N GLN A 79 2.58 -5.17 -2.70
CA GLN A 79 1.44 -5.56 -3.51
C GLN A 79 1.55 -7.01 -3.98
N HIS A 80 0.44 -7.73 -3.97
CA HIS A 80 0.37 -9.08 -4.54
C HIS A 80 0.48 -9.02 -6.07
N PHE A 81 1.49 -9.70 -6.62
CA PHE A 81 1.79 -9.73 -8.06
C PHE A 81 1.29 -11.03 -8.74
N GLY A 82 0.61 -11.89 -7.99
CA GLY A 82 0.17 -13.21 -8.46
C GLY A 82 1.13 -14.32 -8.04
N LYS A 83 0.66 -15.56 -8.22
CA LYS A 83 1.38 -16.78 -7.85
C LYS A 83 1.92 -16.78 -6.40
N GLY A 84 1.19 -16.14 -5.48
CA GLY A 84 1.59 -16.05 -4.08
C GLY A 84 2.85 -15.20 -3.84
N ILE A 85 3.17 -14.24 -4.71
CA ILE A 85 4.33 -13.35 -4.51
C ILE A 85 3.83 -11.93 -4.21
N PHE A 86 4.45 -11.31 -3.21
CA PHE A 86 4.28 -9.91 -2.84
C PHE A 86 5.58 -9.16 -3.14
N GLU A 87 5.49 -8.04 -3.85
CA GLU A 87 6.65 -7.23 -4.19
C GLU A 87 6.50 -5.81 -3.66
N VAL A 88 7.63 -5.17 -3.35
CA VAL A 88 7.66 -3.73 -3.08
C VAL A 88 7.40 -2.97 -4.37
N VAL A 89 6.33 -2.19 -4.41
CA VAL A 89 5.92 -1.39 -5.60
C VAL A 89 6.17 0.10 -5.45
N GLY A 90 6.56 0.53 -4.25
CA GLY A 90 6.88 1.92 -3.97
C GLY A 90 7.26 2.12 -2.52
N LEU A 91 7.66 3.35 -2.24
CA LEU A 91 8.02 3.85 -0.92
C LEU A 91 7.05 4.95 -0.54
N MET A 92 6.77 5.06 0.75
CA MET A 92 5.84 6.05 1.32
C MET A 92 6.46 6.67 2.57
N GLN A 93 6.11 7.92 2.87
CA GLN A 93 6.57 8.64 4.05
C GLN A 93 5.43 8.95 5.02
N GLY A 94 5.78 9.12 6.30
CA GLY A 94 4.88 9.69 7.29
C GLY A 94 4.31 11.04 6.84
N GLY A 95 3.00 11.21 7.05
CA GLY A 95 2.24 12.39 6.65
C GLY A 95 1.56 12.26 5.30
N GLU A 96 1.86 11.22 4.52
CA GLU A 96 1.12 10.89 3.30
C GLU A 96 -0.17 10.12 3.63
N PHE A 97 -1.13 10.13 2.70
CA PHE A 97 -2.45 9.52 2.89
C PHE A 97 -2.73 8.47 1.82
N ILE A 98 -3.20 7.31 2.24
CA ILE A 98 -3.63 6.23 1.35
C ILE A 98 -5.12 6.34 1.11
N VAL A 99 -5.52 6.52 -0.14
CA VAL A 99 -6.92 6.52 -0.55
C VAL A 99 -7.34 5.10 -0.88
N SER A 100 -8.46 4.64 -0.33
CA SER A 100 -8.96 3.28 -0.56
C SER A 100 -9.15 3.00 -2.06
N LYS A 101 -9.11 1.73 -2.47
CA LYS A 101 -9.23 1.36 -3.90
C LYS A 101 -10.50 1.95 -4.53
N PHE A 102 -11.63 1.85 -3.84
CA PHE A 102 -12.92 2.35 -4.34
C PHE A 102 -12.95 3.87 -4.46
N ALA A 103 -12.43 4.59 -3.45
CA ALA A 103 -12.32 6.04 -3.51
C ALA A 103 -11.34 6.48 -4.62
N THR A 104 -10.24 5.76 -4.79
CA THR A 104 -9.26 5.97 -5.86
C THR A 104 -9.90 5.85 -7.24
N GLU A 105 -10.65 4.78 -7.50
CA GLU A 105 -11.32 4.55 -8.79
C GLU A 105 -12.35 5.63 -9.11
N LYS A 106 -13.11 6.09 -8.10
CA LYS A 106 -14.18 7.08 -8.26
C LYS A 106 -13.65 8.52 -8.41
N HIS A 107 -12.52 8.85 -7.77
CA HIS A 107 -12.04 10.24 -7.64
C HIS A 107 -10.65 10.48 -8.24
N ARG A 108 -10.13 9.56 -9.07
CA ARG A 108 -8.77 9.59 -9.63
C ARG A 108 -8.33 10.96 -10.18
N ALA A 109 -9.13 11.57 -11.05
CA ALA A 109 -8.76 12.85 -11.67
C ALA A 109 -8.61 14.00 -10.66
N TRP A 110 -9.46 14.01 -9.62
CA TRP A 110 -9.35 15.00 -8.55
C TRP A 110 -8.13 14.74 -7.67
N LEU A 111 -7.87 13.47 -7.34
CA LEU A 111 -6.69 13.04 -6.58
C LEU A 111 -5.40 13.46 -7.29
N GLU A 112 -5.29 13.21 -8.60
CA GLU A 112 -4.16 13.64 -9.41
C GLU A 112 -3.97 15.16 -9.40
N GLY A 113 -5.08 15.92 -9.39
CA GLY A 113 -5.07 17.38 -9.29
C GLY A 113 -4.52 17.90 -7.96
N ILE A 114 -5.03 17.39 -6.83
CA ILE A 114 -4.52 17.82 -5.51
C ILE A 114 -3.10 17.31 -5.25
N ASN A 115 -2.69 16.20 -5.86
CA ASN A 115 -1.36 15.64 -5.64
C ASN A 115 -0.23 16.46 -6.30
N GLN A 116 -0.57 17.55 -7.01
CA GLN A 116 0.40 18.53 -7.51
C GLN A 116 0.78 19.59 -6.47
N GLU A 117 0.11 19.62 -5.31
CA GLU A 117 0.40 20.55 -4.22
C GLU A 117 1.86 20.39 -3.75
N LYS A 118 2.55 21.51 -3.57
CA LYS A 118 3.94 21.61 -3.09
C LYS A 118 4.01 22.67 -2.02
N GLY A 119 4.92 22.52 -1.07
CA GLY A 119 5.14 23.57 -0.06
C GLY A 119 6.23 23.23 0.94
N GLU A 120 6.43 24.14 1.88
CA GLU A 120 7.17 23.87 3.10
C GLU A 120 6.19 23.28 4.10
N CYS A 121 6.37 22.00 4.45
CA CYS A 121 5.53 21.38 5.46
C CYS A 121 5.87 22.02 6.80
N SER A 122 4.96 22.79 7.39
CA SER A 122 5.06 23.12 8.81
C SER A 122 5.04 21.78 9.54
N GLY A 123 6.16 21.41 10.15
CA GLY A 123 6.49 20.04 10.58
C GLY A 123 5.50 19.34 11.52
N ASP A 124 4.45 20.02 11.93
CA ASP A 124 3.32 19.44 12.62
C ASP A 124 2.10 19.52 11.70
N LEU A 125 1.79 18.41 11.01
CA LEU A 125 0.41 18.14 10.63
C LEU A 125 -0.34 18.15 11.96
N ALA A 126 -1.00 19.27 12.28
CA ALA A 126 -1.80 19.36 13.48
C ALA A 126 -2.94 18.35 13.29
N LEU A 127 -2.68 17.10 13.69
CA LEU A 127 -3.62 15.99 13.65
C LEU A 127 -4.76 16.37 14.56
N LYS A 128 -5.74 17.09 14.02
CA LYS A 128 -7.04 17.22 14.64
C LYS A 128 -7.59 15.81 14.60
N TYR A 129 -7.69 15.19 15.78
CA TYR A 129 -8.34 13.91 15.94
C TYR A 129 -9.69 13.95 15.23
N SER A 130 -9.79 13.25 14.11
CA SER A 130 -11.05 13.02 13.43
C SER A 130 -11.50 11.61 13.79
N PRO A 131 -12.75 11.44 14.24
CA PRO A 131 -13.27 10.12 14.65
C PRO A 131 -13.45 9.17 13.47
N VAL A 132 -13.22 9.63 12.23
CA VAL A 132 -13.34 8.87 10.99
C VAL A 132 -11.98 8.53 10.36
N THR A 133 -10.88 9.10 10.85
CA THR A 133 -9.54 8.81 10.32
C THR A 133 -9.10 7.41 10.71
N SER A 134 -8.95 6.52 9.73
CA SER A 134 -8.06 5.37 9.90
C SER A 134 -6.63 5.86 9.93
N THR A 135 -5.96 5.73 11.07
CA THR A 135 -4.53 6.05 11.22
C THR A 135 -3.70 4.78 11.14
N ILE A 136 -2.65 4.79 10.34
CA ILE A 136 -1.70 3.69 10.16
C ILE A 136 -0.37 4.11 10.79
N ASN A 137 -0.04 3.56 11.96
CA ASN A 137 1.16 3.92 12.70
C ASN A 137 2.34 3.01 12.36
N THR A 138 3.38 3.58 11.76
CA THR A 138 4.54 2.83 11.24
C THR A 138 5.80 3.00 12.08
N ASN A 139 5.76 3.74 13.20
CA ASN A 139 6.94 4.07 14.01
C ASN A 139 7.71 2.86 14.56
N LEU A 140 7.02 1.72 14.75
CA LEU A 140 7.62 0.51 15.34
C LEU A 140 7.89 -0.57 14.29
N LEU A 141 7.71 -0.27 13.00
CA LEU A 141 8.02 -1.22 11.94
C LEU A 141 9.54 -1.38 11.83
N PRO A 142 10.07 -2.62 11.78
CA PRO A 142 11.48 -2.84 11.56
C PRO A 142 11.87 -2.50 10.11
N GLN A 143 13.14 -2.71 9.78
CA GLN A 143 13.58 -2.67 8.39
C GLN A 143 12.78 -3.69 7.56
N TRP A 144 12.27 -3.29 6.40
CA TRP A 144 11.36 -4.06 5.54
C TRP A 144 9.97 -4.36 6.13
N GLY A 145 9.68 -3.92 7.36
CA GLY A 145 8.30 -3.83 7.82
C GLY A 145 7.56 -2.77 6.99
N GLY A 146 6.35 -3.08 6.53
CA GLY A 146 5.71 -2.28 5.49
C GLY A 146 4.18 -2.29 5.49
N LEU A 147 3.64 -1.73 4.41
CA LEU A 147 2.21 -1.56 4.20
C LEU A 147 1.72 -2.49 3.11
N TRP A 148 0.70 -3.29 3.42
CA TRP A 148 0.00 -4.07 2.41
C TRP A 148 -1.02 -3.21 1.69
N ILE A 149 -0.83 -3.05 0.37
CA ILE A 149 -1.70 -2.26 -0.50
C ILE A 149 -2.31 -3.09 -1.63
N SER A 150 -3.33 -2.51 -2.28
CA SER A 150 -4.02 -3.07 -3.44
C SER A 150 -4.48 -1.96 -4.40
N TYR A 151 -3.57 -1.45 -5.24
CA TYR A 151 -3.84 -0.46 -6.29
C TYR A 151 -4.42 0.89 -5.81
N GLN A 152 -4.10 1.27 -4.58
CA GLN A 152 -4.56 2.50 -3.95
C GLN A 152 -3.75 3.70 -4.44
N PHE A 153 -4.36 4.89 -4.39
CA PHE A 153 -3.67 6.15 -4.66
C PHE A 153 -3.02 6.67 -3.38
N VAL A 154 -1.76 7.11 -3.49
CA VAL A 154 -1.03 7.77 -2.40
C VAL A 154 -1.04 9.27 -2.64
N VAL A 155 -1.60 10.00 -1.68
CA VAL A 155 -1.63 11.47 -1.66
C VAL A 155 -0.43 11.97 -0.86
N ASN A 156 0.36 12.84 -1.47
CA ASN A 156 1.57 13.40 -0.90
C ASN A 156 1.25 14.23 0.35
N ARG A 157 2.24 14.36 1.23
CA ARG A 157 2.08 15.00 2.54
C ARG A 157 1.57 16.45 2.51
N PHE A 158 1.88 17.22 1.45
CA PHE A 158 1.45 18.61 1.33
C PHE A 158 -0.03 18.69 0.99
N ALA A 159 -0.48 17.86 0.05
CA ALA A 159 -1.89 17.71 -0.28
C ALA A 159 -2.66 17.16 0.92
N THR A 160 -2.12 16.15 1.61
CA THR A 160 -2.72 15.58 2.82
C THR A 160 -2.93 16.63 3.89
N ALA A 161 -1.92 17.46 4.20
CA ALA A 161 -2.03 18.51 5.21
C ALA A 161 -3.17 19.51 4.93
N LYS A 162 -3.48 19.75 3.65
CA LYS A 162 -4.51 20.71 3.22
C LYS A 162 -5.90 20.07 3.08
N TRP A 163 -5.97 18.82 2.66
CA TRP A 163 -7.19 18.14 2.22
C TRP A 163 -7.61 16.97 3.11
N LEU A 164 -7.02 16.82 4.31
CA LEU A 164 -7.22 15.67 5.19
C LEU A 164 -8.70 15.34 5.43
N ASP A 165 -9.52 16.32 5.81
CA ASP A 165 -10.95 16.12 6.10
C ASP A 165 -11.70 15.54 4.88
N GLU A 166 -11.37 16.02 3.68
CA GLU A 166 -12.00 15.56 2.43
C GLU A 166 -11.55 14.13 2.09
N LEU A 167 -10.25 13.85 2.23
CA LEU A 167 -9.67 12.52 1.99
C LEU A 167 -10.25 11.45 2.92
N GLU A 168 -10.45 11.80 4.20
CA GLU A 168 -11.10 10.94 5.19
C GLU A 168 -12.55 10.65 4.81
N TRP A 169 -13.30 11.68 4.43
CA TRP A 169 -14.68 11.55 4.00
C TRP A 169 -14.81 10.64 2.76
N LEU A 170 -13.90 10.78 1.79
CA LEU A 170 -13.85 9.93 0.61
C LEU A 170 -13.63 8.45 0.95
N ASN A 171 -12.66 8.15 1.82
CA ASN A 171 -12.41 6.78 2.27
C ASN A 171 -13.61 6.21 3.03
N ALA A 172 -14.19 6.98 3.97
CA ALA A 172 -15.31 6.54 4.79
C ALA A 172 -16.55 6.19 3.94
N THR A 173 -16.89 7.05 2.99
CA THR A 173 -18.06 6.85 2.11
C THR A 173 -17.86 5.72 1.11
N ALA A 174 -16.69 5.65 0.46
CA ALA A 174 -16.41 4.60 -0.51
C ALA A 174 -16.35 3.20 0.13
N ASN A 175 -15.82 3.10 1.35
CA ASN A 175 -15.79 1.84 2.08
C ASN A 175 -17.20 1.43 2.56
N ALA A 176 -18.03 2.38 2.99
CA ALA A 176 -19.44 2.09 3.34
C ALA A 176 -20.23 1.56 2.13
N ASP A 177 -20.05 2.17 0.95
CA ASP A 177 -20.65 1.72 -0.30
C ASP A 177 -20.17 0.30 -0.70
N SER A 178 -18.96 -0.09 -0.30
CA SER A 178 -18.41 -1.44 -0.56
C SER A 178 -18.96 -2.53 0.37
N VAL A 179 -19.33 -2.18 1.61
CA VAL A 179 -19.92 -3.10 2.60
C VAL A 179 -21.43 -3.22 2.39
N ALA A 180 -22.07 -2.15 1.89
CA ALA A 180 -23.46 -2.14 1.49
C ALA A 180 -23.63 -2.78 0.10
N GLY A 181 -23.59 -4.11 0.04
CA GLY A 181 -24.39 -4.81 -0.95
C GLY A 181 -25.83 -4.26 -0.88
N LYS A 182 -26.31 -3.68 -1.99
CA LYS A 182 -27.62 -3.04 -2.17
C LYS A 182 -28.67 -3.48 -1.14
N PHE A 183 -28.84 -2.72 -0.07
CA PHE A 183 -30.14 -2.63 0.57
C PHE A 183 -30.85 -1.44 -0.06
N SER A 184 -31.56 -1.72 -1.15
CA SER A 184 -32.60 -0.85 -1.66
C SER A 184 -33.59 -0.56 -0.54
N ARG A 185 -33.99 0.71 -0.40
CA ARG A 185 -35.30 1.01 0.21
C ARG A 185 -36.42 0.40 -0.61
#